data_AF-A0A9W7E5L9-F1
#
_entry.id   AF-A0A9W7E5L9-F1
#
_cell.length_a   1.000
_cell.length_b   1.000
_cell.length_c   1.000
_cell.angle_alpha   90.00
_cell.angle_beta   90.00
_cell.angle_gamma   90.00
#
_symmetry.space_group_name_H-M   'P 1'
#
loop_
_entity.id
_entity.type
_entity.pdbx_description
1 polymer ?
#
loop_
_entity_poly.entity_id
_entity_poly.type
_entity_poly.pdbx_seq_one_letter_code
_entity_poly.pdbx_strand_id
1 'polypeptide(L)'
;MNSTLSALDSSVLDFNFISFGNAYFLQEDCPGYPSYDRSDGVPCWQSKCGVDSPPEGCFSGELACQHGDDECAGNAAETCVKHLKPDFKDYMSFAYCYEASFPPSADDISGCAEAIGLTTSDIDACTSDTSLMASLQQTEGYATAQQGIPGTPTVILNGESMSSTRLMLRQVCKAFATLNPSAKSPAGCSSSMKQLRGSVLASSSAI
;
A
#
# COMPACT_ATOMS: atom_id res chain seq x y z
N MET A 1 1.95 -17.23 14.97
CA MET A 1 2.26 -17.82 13.64
C MET A 1 2.63 -16.66 12.72
N ASN A 2 3.84 -16.12 12.85
CA ASN A 2 4.37 -15.09 11.95
C ASN A 2 5.44 -15.73 11.07
N SER A 3 5.00 -16.65 10.22
CA SER A 3 5.80 -17.07 9.09
C SER A 3 5.51 -16.05 8.00
N THR A 4 6.53 -15.30 7.58
CA THR A 4 6.50 -14.49 6.36
C THR A 4 5.87 -15.33 5.24
N LEU A 5 4.88 -14.78 4.54
CA LEU A 5 4.33 -15.41 3.34
C LEU A 5 5.43 -15.40 2.27
N SER A 6 6.30 -16.40 2.27
CA SER A 6 7.15 -16.67 1.12
C SER A 6 6.26 -17.19 0.00
N ALA A 7 6.02 -16.35 -1.01
CA ALA A 7 5.33 -16.77 -2.21
C ALA A 7 6.32 -17.52 -3.11
N LEU A 8 6.25 -18.86 -3.10
CA LEU A 8 6.93 -19.70 -4.11
C LEU A 8 6.46 -19.34 -5.53
N ASP A 9 5.25 -18.79 -5.64
CA ASP A 9 4.64 -18.29 -6.86
C ASP A 9 3.71 -17.12 -6.51
N SER A 10 3.94 -15.97 -7.12
CA SER A 10 3.14 -14.74 -6.98
C SER A 10 2.35 -14.41 -8.24
N SER A 11 2.39 -15.25 -9.28
CA SER A 11 1.65 -15.04 -10.54
C SER A 11 0.13 -15.03 -10.38
N VAL A 12 -0.35 -15.38 -9.18
CA VAL A 12 -1.77 -15.47 -8.83
C VAL A 12 -2.38 -14.11 -8.44
N LEU A 13 -1.55 -13.07 -8.28
CA LEU A 13 -1.95 -11.75 -7.85
C LEU A 13 -1.18 -10.67 -8.64
N ASP A 14 -1.89 -9.60 -8.99
CA ASP A 14 -1.30 -8.33 -9.35
C ASP A 14 -1.24 -7.47 -8.08
N PHE A 15 -0.04 -7.07 -7.67
CA PHE A 15 0.19 -6.39 -6.40
C PHE A 15 0.72 -5.00 -6.63
N ASN A 16 0.07 -4.04 -5.97
CA ASN A 16 0.55 -2.67 -5.89
C ASN A 16 0.42 -2.20 -4.44
N PHE A 17 1.51 -1.62 -3.92
CA PHE A 17 1.53 -0.92 -2.63
C PHE A 17 1.67 0.57 -2.90
N ILE A 18 0.84 1.37 -2.22
CA ILE A 18 0.81 2.83 -2.34
C ILE A 18 1.38 3.40 -1.04
N SER A 19 2.65 3.83 -1.08
CA SER A 19 3.41 4.38 0.06
C SER A 19 3.12 5.88 0.22
N PHE A 20 1.85 6.21 0.48
CA PHE A 20 1.37 7.59 0.63
C PHE A 20 0.75 7.86 2.02
N GLY A 21 0.44 6.81 2.80
CA GLY A 21 -0.13 6.97 4.14
C GLY A 21 -1.50 7.67 4.15
N ASN A 22 -1.75 8.44 5.22
CA ASN A 22 -2.88 9.38 5.29
C ASN A 22 -2.49 10.79 4.80
N ALA A 23 -1.47 10.90 3.93
CA ALA A 23 -1.01 12.18 3.42
C ALA A 23 -1.99 12.77 2.39
N TYR A 24 -1.85 14.07 2.14
CA TYR A 24 -2.52 14.76 1.04
C TYR A 24 -1.75 16.01 0.64
N PHE A 25 -1.93 16.46 -0.61
CA PHE A 25 -1.42 17.76 -1.05
C PHE A 25 -2.30 18.86 -0.46
N LEU A 26 -1.72 19.78 0.31
CA LEU A 26 -2.45 20.87 0.94
C LEU A 26 -3.20 21.71 -0.10
N GLN A 27 -4.45 22.05 0.21
CA GLN A 27 -5.31 22.85 -0.65
C GLN A 27 -5.87 24.02 0.15
N GLU A 28 -5.75 25.25 -0.36
CA GLU A 28 -6.22 26.47 0.32
C GLU A 28 -7.72 26.46 0.65
N ASP A 29 -8.51 25.74 -0.15
CA ASP A 29 -9.96 25.58 -0.02
C ASP A 29 -10.37 24.35 0.80
N CYS A 30 -9.42 23.53 1.27
CA CYS A 30 -9.68 22.43 2.18
C CYS A 30 -9.35 22.79 3.64
N PRO A 31 -10.11 22.25 4.62
CA PRO A 31 -9.77 22.37 6.03
C PRO A 31 -8.35 21.89 6.33
N GLY A 32 -7.75 22.49 7.36
CA GLY A 32 -6.38 22.24 7.76
C GLY A 32 -5.37 23.25 7.21
N TYR A 33 -5.55 23.78 5.99
CA TYR A 33 -4.54 24.64 5.34
C TYR A 33 -4.09 25.83 6.21
N PRO A 34 -2.78 26.13 6.31
CA PRO A 34 -1.63 25.48 5.65
C PRO A 34 -1.06 24.29 6.45
N SER A 35 -1.83 23.70 7.34
CA SER A 35 -1.45 22.57 8.19
C SER A 35 -2.21 21.29 7.83
N TYR A 36 -1.78 20.18 8.41
CA TYR A 36 -2.44 18.89 8.24
C TYR A 36 -3.76 18.83 9.03
N ASP A 37 -4.84 18.36 8.39
CA ASP A 37 -6.10 17.99 9.04
C ASP A 37 -6.57 16.61 8.57
N ARG A 38 -6.60 15.67 9.52
CA ARG A 38 -7.02 14.30 9.25
C ARG A 38 -8.52 14.18 8.99
N SER A 39 -9.31 14.91 9.77
CA SER A 39 -10.74 14.72 9.90
C SER A 39 -11.49 15.28 8.72
N ASP A 40 -11.09 16.47 8.27
CA ASP A 40 -11.80 17.21 7.24
C ASP A 40 -10.90 17.53 6.03
N GLY A 41 -9.58 17.68 6.22
CA GLY A 41 -8.62 17.97 5.14
C GLY A 41 -8.45 16.80 4.17
N VAL A 42 -8.11 15.61 4.69
CA VAL A 42 -7.98 14.37 3.88
C VAL A 42 -9.24 14.08 3.05
N PRO A 43 -10.46 13.98 3.63
CA PRO A 43 -11.65 13.70 2.82
C PRO A 43 -12.02 14.83 1.86
N CYS A 44 -11.74 16.10 2.20
CA CYS A 44 -11.91 17.21 1.26
C CYS A 44 -11.03 17.02 0.02
N TRP A 45 -9.73 16.77 0.22
CA TRP A 45 -8.79 16.56 -0.89
C TRP A 45 -9.16 15.33 -1.72
N GLN A 46 -9.46 14.19 -1.08
CA GLN A 46 -9.88 12.99 -1.82
C GLN A 46 -11.16 13.22 -2.63
N SER A 47 -12.18 13.89 -2.06
CA SER A 47 -13.42 14.17 -2.80
C SER A 47 -13.22 15.16 -3.96
N LYS A 48 -12.30 16.13 -3.80
CA LYS A 48 -11.99 17.14 -4.81
C LYS A 48 -11.12 16.57 -5.94
N CYS A 49 -10.13 15.76 -5.58
CA CYS A 49 -9.03 15.34 -6.46
C CYS A 49 -9.13 13.89 -6.92
N GLY A 50 -9.92 13.05 -6.27
CA GLY A 50 -10.17 11.64 -6.64
C GLY A 50 -11.21 11.45 -7.74
N VAL A 51 -11.31 12.38 -8.69
CA VAL A 51 -12.28 12.35 -9.81
C VAL A 51 -11.55 12.13 -11.14
N ASP A 52 -12.25 11.66 -12.18
CA ASP A 52 -11.65 11.35 -13.51
C ASP A 52 -10.90 12.54 -14.15
N SER A 53 -11.36 13.77 -13.87
CA SER A 53 -10.76 15.02 -14.34
C SER A 53 -10.54 15.97 -13.16
N PRO A 54 -9.47 15.77 -12.38
CA PRO A 54 -9.22 16.55 -11.17
C PRO A 54 -8.90 18.02 -11.52
N PRO A 55 -9.29 18.98 -10.66
CA PRO A 55 -8.85 20.36 -10.79
C PRO A 55 -7.32 20.49 -10.88
N GLU A 56 -6.85 21.54 -11.56
CA GLU A 56 -5.43 21.90 -11.57
C GLU A 56 -4.93 22.13 -10.14
N GLY A 57 -3.70 21.68 -9.84
CA GLY A 57 -3.11 21.84 -8.51
C GLY A 57 -3.44 20.73 -7.49
N CYS A 58 -4.28 19.75 -7.86
CA CYS A 58 -4.67 18.66 -6.96
C CYS A 58 -3.50 17.77 -6.48
N PHE A 59 -2.45 17.65 -7.29
CA PHE A 59 -1.31 16.76 -7.05
C PHE A 59 0.02 17.49 -7.22
N SER A 60 0.04 18.75 -6.78
CA SER A 60 1.24 19.58 -6.74
C SER A 60 1.18 20.49 -5.51
N GLY A 61 2.32 21.06 -5.13
CA GLY A 61 2.43 21.89 -3.93
C GLY A 61 2.93 21.09 -2.72
N GLU A 62 2.65 21.60 -1.53
CA GLU A 62 3.12 21.04 -0.27
C GLU A 62 2.35 19.77 0.10
N LEU A 63 3.10 18.68 0.30
CA LEU A 63 2.57 17.40 0.77
C LEU A 63 2.59 17.39 2.31
N ALA A 64 1.44 17.15 2.93
CA ALA A 64 1.33 17.04 4.38
C ALA A 64 1.03 15.60 4.80
N CYS A 65 1.84 15.05 5.70
CA CYS A 65 1.68 13.71 6.28
C CYS A 65 1.10 13.77 7.70
N GLN A 66 0.42 12.71 8.13
CA GLN A 66 -0.28 12.65 9.43
C GLN A 66 0.67 12.78 10.61
N HIS A 67 1.87 12.25 10.47
CA HIS A 67 2.92 12.22 11.48
C HIS A 67 4.09 13.15 11.11
N GLY A 68 3.86 14.13 10.24
CA GLY A 68 4.83 15.16 9.87
C GLY A 68 5.92 14.68 8.91
N ASP A 69 7.03 15.43 8.89
CA ASP A 69 8.08 15.31 7.86
C ASP A 69 8.77 13.95 7.85
N ASP A 70 8.91 13.29 9.00
CA ASP A 70 9.55 11.97 9.10
C ASP A 70 8.72 10.88 8.37
N GLU A 71 7.38 10.92 8.46
CA GLU A 71 6.51 10.04 7.68
C GLU A 71 6.58 10.37 6.19
N CYS A 72 6.62 11.65 5.84
CA CYS A 72 6.78 12.07 4.45
C CYS A 72 8.13 11.61 3.86
N ALA A 73 9.21 11.65 4.64
CA ALA A 73 10.52 11.13 4.24
C ALA A 73 10.51 9.60 4.08
N GLY A 74 9.85 8.88 5.00
CA GLY A 74 9.66 7.42 4.89
C GLY A 74 8.89 7.03 3.63
N ASN A 75 7.74 7.67 3.40
CA ASN A 75 6.93 7.49 2.19
C ASN A 75 7.74 7.76 0.91
N ALA A 76 8.58 8.81 0.91
CA ALA A 76 9.46 9.13 -0.21
C ALA A 76 10.51 8.02 -0.46
N ALA A 77 11.13 7.50 0.60
CA ALA A 77 12.10 6.41 0.50
C ALA A 77 11.46 5.13 -0.07
N GLU A 78 10.30 4.70 0.48
CA GLU A 78 9.57 3.54 -0.03
C GLU A 78 9.15 3.70 -1.50
N THR A 79 8.68 4.89 -1.87
CA THR A 79 8.30 5.23 -3.24
C THR A 79 9.51 5.16 -4.18
N CYS A 80 10.66 5.65 -3.74
CA CYS A 80 11.92 5.56 -4.49
C CYS A 80 12.40 4.11 -4.65
N VAL A 81 12.30 3.29 -3.61
CA VAL A 81 12.65 1.86 -3.71
C VAL A 81 11.73 1.16 -4.70
N LYS A 82 10.42 1.42 -4.66
CA LYS A 82 9.47 0.91 -5.66
C LYS A 82 9.81 1.36 -7.08
N HIS A 83 10.28 2.59 -7.26
CA HIS A 83 10.75 3.09 -8.56
C HIS A 83 12.02 2.36 -9.05
N LEU A 84 13.02 2.19 -8.18
CA LEU A 84 14.31 1.58 -8.51
C LEU A 84 14.22 0.05 -8.65
N LYS A 85 13.31 -0.59 -7.92
CA LYS A 85 13.10 -2.05 -7.85
C LYS A 85 11.60 -2.36 -7.98
N PRO A 86 11.02 -2.29 -9.20
CA PRO A 86 9.57 -2.37 -9.41
C PRO A 86 8.98 -3.77 -9.21
N ASP A 87 9.78 -4.82 -9.02
CA ASP A 87 9.26 -6.11 -8.57
C ASP A 87 8.78 -5.96 -7.12
N PHE A 88 7.52 -6.26 -6.86
CA PHE A 88 6.94 -6.14 -5.53
C PHE A 88 7.64 -7.00 -4.48
N LYS A 89 8.30 -8.09 -4.88
CA LYS A 89 9.11 -8.88 -3.96
C LYS A 89 10.28 -8.08 -3.40
N ASP A 90 10.85 -7.19 -4.20
CA ASP A 90 11.96 -6.34 -3.77
C ASP A 90 11.44 -5.18 -2.93
N TYR A 91 10.54 -4.34 -3.48
CA TYR A 91 10.10 -3.15 -2.75
C TYR A 91 9.29 -3.47 -1.50
N MET A 92 8.51 -4.56 -1.46
CA MET A 92 7.84 -4.97 -0.22
C MET A 92 8.78 -5.63 0.78
N SER A 93 9.87 -6.26 0.34
CA SER A 93 10.89 -6.75 1.27
C SER A 93 11.57 -5.58 1.98
N PHE A 94 11.86 -4.51 1.25
CA PHE A 94 12.32 -3.27 1.84
C PHE A 94 11.29 -2.67 2.80
N ALA A 95 10.05 -2.41 2.33
CA ALA A 95 9.01 -1.80 3.16
C ALA A 95 8.76 -2.61 4.44
N TYR A 96 8.66 -3.94 4.34
CA TYR A 96 8.50 -4.81 5.52
C TYR A 96 9.67 -4.72 6.50
N CYS A 97 10.90 -4.63 5.99
CA CYS A 97 12.09 -4.49 6.82
C CYS A 97 12.15 -3.10 7.48
N TYR A 98 11.89 -2.05 6.71
CA TYR A 98 11.95 -0.65 7.14
C TYR A 98 10.89 -0.34 8.20
N GLU A 99 9.65 -0.80 7.96
CA GLU A 99 8.51 -0.62 8.87
C GLU A 99 8.51 -1.58 10.07
N ALA A 100 9.50 -2.48 10.18
CA ALA A 100 9.65 -3.35 11.35
C ALA A 100 10.13 -2.58 12.59
N SER A 101 10.79 -1.44 12.38
CA SER A 101 11.20 -0.48 13.40
C SER A 101 10.11 0.59 13.54
N PHE A 102 9.69 0.92 14.77
CA PHE A 102 8.69 1.98 14.99
C PHE A 102 9.17 3.00 16.03
N PRO A 103 9.42 4.27 15.64
CA PRO A 103 9.42 4.77 14.26
C PRO A 103 10.63 4.23 13.45
N PRO A 104 10.49 4.11 12.12
CA PRO A 104 11.63 3.83 11.25
C PRO A 104 12.69 4.93 11.35
N SER A 105 13.96 4.57 11.20
CA SER A 105 15.10 5.49 11.24
C SER A 105 15.92 5.44 9.96
N ALA A 106 16.78 6.44 9.76
CA ALA A 106 17.73 6.44 8.64
C ALA A 106 18.67 5.22 8.66
N ASP A 107 18.98 4.68 9.85
CA ASP A 107 19.81 3.47 9.98
C ASP A 107 19.09 2.22 9.45
N ASP A 108 17.76 2.16 9.57
CA ASP A 108 16.95 1.06 9.03
C ASP A 108 16.99 1.04 7.49
N ILE A 109 17.07 2.21 6.83
CA ILE A 109 17.16 2.32 5.36
C ILE A 109 18.37 1.54 4.84
N SER A 110 19.55 1.72 5.45
CA SER A 110 20.78 1.08 4.97
C SER A 110 20.67 -0.44 5.00
N GLY A 111 20.27 -1.02 6.14
CA GLY A 111 20.18 -2.46 6.30
C GLY A 111 19.13 -3.11 5.39
N CYS A 112 17.98 -2.43 5.21
CA CYS A 112 16.91 -2.92 4.37
C CYS A 112 17.20 -2.76 2.87
N ALA A 113 17.92 -1.71 2.46
CA ALA A 113 18.33 -1.50 1.08
C ALA A 113 19.32 -2.57 0.61
N GLU A 114 20.31 -2.93 1.44
CA GLU A 114 21.30 -3.95 1.11
C GLU A 114 20.66 -5.31 0.80
N ALA A 115 19.60 -5.68 1.54
CA ALA A 115 18.89 -6.94 1.36
C ALA A 115 18.25 -7.10 -0.04
N ILE A 116 17.99 -6.00 -0.74
CA ILE A 116 17.40 -5.97 -2.10
C ILE A 116 18.40 -5.49 -3.16
N GLY A 117 19.68 -5.40 -2.80
CA GLY A 117 20.75 -4.97 -3.68
C GLY A 117 20.62 -3.52 -4.12
N LEU A 118 20.24 -2.64 -3.18
CA LEU A 118 20.38 -1.18 -3.27
C LEU A 118 21.36 -0.71 -2.18
N THR A 119 21.84 0.52 -2.33
CA THR A 119 22.58 1.26 -1.30
C THR A 119 21.75 2.43 -0.80
N THR A 120 22.07 2.96 0.38
CA THR A 120 21.48 4.23 0.86
C THR A 120 21.66 5.35 -0.18
N SER A 121 22.82 5.39 -0.85
CA SER A 121 23.09 6.39 -1.89
C SER A 121 22.15 6.30 -3.10
N ASP A 122 21.65 5.11 -3.45
CA ASP A 122 20.69 4.96 -4.55
C ASP A 122 19.34 5.59 -4.16
N ILE A 123 18.92 5.39 -2.91
CA ILE A 123 17.67 5.94 -2.37
C ILE A 123 17.80 7.45 -2.17
N ASP A 124 18.93 7.93 -1.62
CA ASP A 124 19.22 9.35 -1.44
C ASP A 124 19.25 10.09 -2.79
N ALA A 125 19.85 9.49 -3.82
CA ALA A 125 19.87 10.07 -5.16
C ALA A 125 18.46 10.20 -5.75
N CYS A 126 17.58 9.23 -5.52
CA CYS A 126 16.19 9.29 -5.96
C CYS A 126 15.38 10.33 -5.18
N THR A 127 15.47 10.33 -3.84
CA THR A 127 14.69 11.24 -2.98
C THR A 127 15.14 12.69 -3.10
N SER A 128 16.41 12.94 -3.41
CA SER A 128 16.97 14.29 -3.62
C SER A 128 16.74 14.85 -5.02
N ASP A 129 16.38 14.03 -6.02
CA ASP A 129 15.91 14.52 -7.32
C ASP A 129 14.49 15.08 -7.15
N THR A 130 14.40 16.39 -6.93
CA THR A 130 13.12 17.08 -6.69
C THR A 130 12.12 16.91 -7.83
N SER A 131 12.59 16.76 -9.07
CA SER A 131 11.71 16.64 -10.23
C SER A 131 11.12 15.24 -10.35
N LEU A 132 11.96 14.22 -10.14
CA LEU A 132 11.55 12.83 -10.08
C LEU A 132 10.62 12.60 -8.88
N MET A 133 11.01 13.07 -7.70
CA MET A 133 10.23 12.86 -6.49
C MET A 133 8.86 13.54 -6.56
N ALA A 134 8.76 14.75 -7.13
CA ALA A 134 7.47 15.40 -7.36
C ALA A 134 6.55 14.56 -8.27
N SER A 135 7.10 14.00 -9.36
CA SER A 135 6.35 13.11 -10.28
C SER A 135 5.88 11.82 -9.60
N LEU A 136 6.75 11.21 -8.79
CA LEU A 136 6.45 10.00 -8.05
C LEU A 136 5.38 10.24 -6.96
N GLN A 137 5.51 11.31 -6.17
CA GLN A 137 4.51 11.71 -5.17
C GLN A 137 3.16 12.07 -5.81
N GLN A 138 3.18 12.74 -6.96
CA GLN A 138 1.97 12.99 -7.74
C GLN A 138 1.28 11.68 -8.15
N THR A 139 2.05 10.68 -8.58
CA THR A 139 1.53 9.36 -8.97
C THR A 139 0.90 8.63 -7.78
N GLU A 140 1.59 8.57 -6.64
CA GLU A 140 1.07 7.92 -5.43
C GLU A 140 -0.13 8.66 -4.82
N GLY A 141 -0.12 10.00 -4.87
CA GLY A 141 -1.24 10.83 -4.45
C GLY A 141 -2.47 10.64 -5.33
N TYR A 142 -2.30 10.63 -6.66
CA TYR A 142 -3.38 10.32 -7.60
C TYR A 142 -3.97 8.93 -7.32
N ALA A 143 -3.10 7.92 -7.19
CA ALA A 143 -3.52 6.56 -6.91
C ALA A 143 -4.33 6.47 -5.60
N THR A 144 -3.90 7.18 -4.55
CA THR A 144 -4.60 7.26 -3.26
C THR A 144 -5.96 7.94 -3.36
N ALA A 145 -6.02 9.12 -3.98
CA ALA A 145 -7.24 9.91 -4.08
C ALA A 145 -8.34 9.14 -4.84
N GLN A 146 -7.97 8.44 -5.91
CA GLN A 146 -8.89 7.60 -6.69
C GLN A 146 -9.52 6.46 -5.89
N GLN A 147 -8.89 6.00 -4.80
CA GLN A 147 -9.47 4.95 -3.96
C GLN A 147 -10.52 5.48 -2.97
N GLY A 148 -10.53 6.79 -2.67
CA GLY A 148 -11.47 7.39 -1.71
C GLY A 148 -11.46 6.72 -0.33
N ILE A 149 -10.28 6.34 0.17
CA ILE A 149 -10.15 5.49 1.35
C ILE A 149 -10.35 6.27 2.66
N PRO A 150 -11.04 5.67 3.66
CA PRO A 150 -11.30 6.33 4.92
C PRO A 150 -10.05 6.45 5.80
N GLY A 151 -8.94 5.79 5.44
CA GLY A 151 -7.65 5.85 6.13
C GLY A 151 -6.78 4.62 5.89
N THR A 152 -5.60 4.62 6.51
CA THR A 152 -4.66 3.49 6.47
C THR A 152 -4.75 2.58 7.71
N PRO A 153 -4.40 1.28 7.58
CA PRO A 153 -4.21 0.55 6.33
C PRO A 153 -5.55 0.26 5.64
N THR A 154 -5.63 0.44 4.33
CA THR A 154 -6.74 -0.05 3.49
C THR A 154 -6.20 -1.06 2.49
N VAL A 155 -6.88 -2.19 2.36
CA VAL A 155 -6.56 -3.23 1.37
C VAL A 155 -7.74 -3.37 0.42
N ILE A 156 -7.47 -3.31 -0.88
CA ILE A 156 -8.47 -3.42 -1.94
C ILE A 156 -8.16 -4.67 -2.75
N LEU A 157 -9.13 -5.58 -2.85
CA LEU A 157 -9.01 -6.80 -3.65
C LEU A 157 -10.02 -6.73 -4.78
N ASN A 158 -9.53 -6.68 -6.03
CA ASN A 158 -10.37 -6.55 -7.23
C ASN A 158 -11.37 -5.37 -7.17
N GLY A 159 -10.92 -4.23 -6.66
CA GLY A 159 -11.76 -3.02 -6.51
C GLY A 159 -12.65 -3.00 -5.26
N GLU A 160 -12.69 -4.08 -4.46
CA GLU A 160 -13.48 -4.14 -3.23
C GLU A 160 -12.60 -3.95 -1.99
N SER A 161 -12.99 -2.99 -1.13
CA SER A 161 -12.33 -2.79 0.16
C SER A 161 -12.50 -3.99 1.08
N MET A 162 -11.41 -4.43 1.68
CA MET A 162 -11.37 -5.56 2.60
C MET A 162 -11.71 -5.13 4.02
N SER A 163 -12.74 -5.74 4.60
CA SER A 163 -13.17 -5.44 5.99
C SER A 163 -12.23 -5.96 7.07
N SER A 164 -11.35 -6.92 6.75
CA SER A 164 -10.36 -7.45 7.69
C SER A 164 -9.15 -8.05 6.98
N THR A 165 -7.98 -7.47 7.23
CA THR A 165 -6.69 -7.98 6.75
C THR A 165 -6.37 -9.38 7.28
N ARG A 166 -6.98 -9.81 8.40
CA ARG A 166 -6.84 -11.17 8.95
C ARG A 166 -7.39 -12.24 8.02
N LEU A 167 -8.31 -11.88 7.12
CA LEU A 167 -8.92 -12.79 6.16
C LEU A 167 -8.29 -12.70 4.77
N MET A 168 -7.23 -11.91 4.61
CA MET A 168 -6.64 -11.59 3.30
C MET A 168 -6.29 -12.84 2.49
N LEU A 169 -5.51 -13.77 3.05
CA LEU A 169 -5.16 -15.02 2.36
C LEU A 169 -6.41 -15.81 1.91
N ARG A 170 -7.43 -15.89 2.77
CA ARG A 170 -8.68 -16.59 2.44
C ARG A 170 -9.42 -15.88 1.30
N GLN A 171 -9.49 -14.56 1.32
CA GLN A 171 -10.19 -13.77 0.30
C GLN A 171 -9.46 -13.82 -1.04
N VAL A 172 -8.13 -13.69 -1.06
CA VAL A 172 -7.30 -13.86 -2.26
C VAL A 172 -7.51 -15.26 -2.86
N CYS A 173 -7.46 -16.31 -2.05
CA CYS A 173 -7.68 -17.67 -2.53
C CYS A 173 -9.10 -17.91 -3.08
N LYS A 174 -10.12 -17.29 -2.46
CA LYS A 174 -11.49 -17.33 -2.97
C LYS A 174 -11.58 -16.62 -4.32
N ALA A 175 -11.03 -15.41 -4.42
CA ALA A 175 -11.02 -14.63 -5.65
C ALA A 175 -10.31 -15.38 -6.79
N PHE A 176 -9.14 -15.96 -6.52
CA PHE A 176 -8.42 -16.79 -7.49
C PHE A 176 -9.28 -17.96 -8.00
N ALA A 177 -9.91 -18.73 -7.10
CA ALA A 177 -10.73 -19.88 -7.48
C ALA A 177 -11.97 -19.47 -8.30
N THR A 178 -12.56 -18.31 -7.99
CA THR A 178 -13.69 -17.76 -8.75
C THR A 178 -13.27 -17.32 -10.15
N LEU A 179 -12.12 -16.66 -10.30
CA LEU A 179 -11.61 -16.20 -11.60
C LEU A 179 -11.03 -17.34 -12.44
N ASN A 180 -10.55 -18.42 -11.79
CA ASN A 180 -9.85 -19.52 -12.44
C ASN A 180 -10.44 -20.89 -12.05
N PRO A 181 -11.71 -21.18 -12.41
CA PRO A 181 -12.43 -22.37 -11.92
C PRO A 181 -11.78 -23.71 -12.32
N SER A 182 -11.01 -23.73 -13.40
CA SER A 182 -10.32 -24.92 -13.92
C SER A 182 -8.83 -24.98 -13.54
N ALA A 183 -8.28 -23.92 -12.95
CA ALA A 183 -6.86 -23.90 -12.59
C ALA A 183 -6.62 -24.68 -11.30
N LYS A 184 -5.43 -25.30 -11.19
CA LYS A 184 -4.99 -25.91 -9.94
C LYS A 184 -4.86 -24.82 -8.88
N SER A 185 -5.47 -25.04 -7.71
CA SER A 185 -5.36 -24.10 -6.60
C SER A 185 -3.89 -23.92 -6.17
N PRO A 186 -3.42 -22.68 -5.94
CA PRO A 186 -2.07 -22.42 -5.47
C PRO A 186 -1.80 -23.15 -4.15
N ALA A 187 -0.56 -23.58 -3.93
CA ALA A 187 -0.20 -24.35 -2.74
C ALA A 187 -0.63 -23.64 -1.44
N GLY A 188 -0.44 -22.31 -1.36
CA GLY A 188 -0.86 -21.46 -0.23
C GLY A 188 -2.37 -21.44 0.03
N CYS A 189 -3.20 -21.78 -0.95
CA CYS A 189 -4.66 -21.81 -0.82
C CYS A 189 -5.22 -23.14 -0.32
N SER A 190 -4.42 -24.21 -0.37
CA SER A 190 -4.87 -25.57 -0.04
C SER A 190 -5.16 -25.78 1.46
N SER A 191 -4.49 -25.05 2.34
CA SER A 191 -4.69 -25.09 3.80
C SER A 191 -5.94 -24.32 4.24
N SER A 192 -6.26 -23.22 3.56
CA SER A 192 -7.37 -22.31 3.90
C SER A 192 -8.75 -22.84 3.47
N MET A 193 -8.79 -23.70 2.45
CA MET A 193 -10.04 -24.29 1.92
C MET A 193 -10.55 -25.52 2.69
N LYS A 194 -9.70 -26.19 3.51
CA LYS A 194 -10.17 -27.27 4.40
C LYS A 194 -11.09 -26.75 5.51
N GLN A 195 -10.89 -25.53 5.99
CA GLN A 195 -11.80 -24.87 6.93
C GLN A 195 -13.17 -24.57 6.30
N LEU A 196 -13.22 -24.19 5.02
CA LEU A 196 -14.49 -23.96 4.29
C LEU A 196 -15.36 -25.23 4.19
N ARG A 197 -14.75 -26.41 3.97
CA ARG A 197 -15.49 -27.68 3.94
C ARG A 197 -15.92 -28.16 5.33
N GLY A 198 -15.11 -27.90 6.37
CA GLY A 198 -15.46 -28.25 7.76
C GLY A 198 -16.63 -27.46 8.32
N SER A 199 -16.74 -26.17 7.99
CA SER A 199 -17.83 -25.31 8.46
C SER A 199 -19.16 -25.57 7.77
N VAL A 200 -19.16 -25.91 6.47
CA VAL A 200 -20.40 -26.25 5.74
C VAL A 200 -20.98 -27.60 6.20
N LEU A 201 -20.12 -28.58 6.48
CA LEU A 201 -20.55 -29.87 7.02
C LEU A 201 -21.07 -29.77 8.46
N ALA A 202 -20.50 -28.87 9.28
CA ALA A 202 -20.98 -28.65 10.65
C ALA A 202 -22.35 -27.94 10.72
N SER A 203 -22.72 -27.16 9.69
CA SER A 203 -24.03 -26.49 9.61
C SER A 203 -25.15 -27.34 8.99
N SER A 204 -24.83 -28.51 8.43
CA SER A 204 -25.82 -29.42 7.82
C SER A 204 -26.20 -30.63 8.69
N SER A 205 -25.76 -30.66 9.95
CA SER A 205 -26.11 -31.72 10.93
C SER A 205 -26.98 -31.22 12.09
N ALA A 206 -27.64 -30.07 11.92
CA ALA A 206 -28.64 -29.56 12.86
C ALA A 206 -29.99 -29.38 12.15
N ILE A 207 -30.62 -30.50 11.78
CA ILE A 207 -32.07 -30.67 11.64
C ILE A 207 -32.41 -32.02 12.26
#